data_AF-A0A0M1JJQ9-F1
#
_entry.id   AF-A0A0M1JJQ9-F1
#
_cell.length_a   1.000
_cell.length_b   1.000
_cell.length_c   1.000
_cell.angle_alpha   90.00
_cell.angle_beta   90.00
_cell.angle_gamma   90.00
#
_symmetry.space_group_name_H-M   'P 1'
#
loop_
_entity.id
_entity.type
_entity.pdbx_description
1 polymer ?
#
loop_
_entity_poly.entity_id
_entity_poly.type
_entity_poly.pdbx_seq_one_letter_code
_entity_poly.pdbx_strand_id
1 'polypeptide(L)'
;MKQVASLRYGVIFKKAFSKPHIFKAFVKDFLDIELDIDKVETKKAFSPAIGHVDSRFDLFAEDKKHRTIVDIQHVRNTDHYHRFLHYHCAALLEQVVNSKDYRPQLKVFTIVVLNSGDRHKVDMAKINFDPQDRHGRFLKEISHKLLYLCPKICNR
;
A
#
# COMPACT_ATOMS: atom_id res chain seq x y z
N MET A 1 -11.30 18.71 -22.79
CA MET A 1 -10.53 17.63 -22.13
C MET A 1 -9.80 18.22 -20.93
N LYS A 2 -9.94 17.65 -19.72
CA LYS A 2 -9.06 18.01 -18.60
C LYS A 2 -7.68 17.40 -18.87
N GLN A 3 -6.62 18.20 -18.86
CA GLN A 3 -5.26 17.68 -18.94
C GLN A 3 -4.97 16.91 -17.65
N VAL A 4 -4.80 15.59 -17.76
CA VAL A 4 -4.44 14.73 -16.63
C VAL A 4 -2.92 14.63 -16.59
N ALA A 5 -2.32 15.10 -15.50
CA ALA A 5 -0.90 14.98 -15.30
C ALA A 5 -0.51 13.49 -15.15
N SER A 6 0.58 13.09 -15.79
CA SER A 6 1.06 11.71 -15.74
C SER A 6 1.47 11.32 -14.32
N LEU A 7 0.96 10.17 -13.85
CA LEU A 7 1.36 9.56 -12.58
C LEU A 7 2.84 9.16 -12.52
N ARG A 8 3.61 9.32 -13.60
CA ARG A 8 5.06 9.00 -13.63
C ARG A 8 5.93 10.01 -12.88
N TYR A 9 5.43 11.22 -12.65
CA TYR A 9 6.18 12.28 -11.99
C TYR A 9 5.96 12.23 -10.49
N GLY A 10 6.94 11.70 -9.75
CA GLY A 10 6.80 11.44 -8.31
C GLY A 10 6.48 12.69 -7.47
N VAL A 11 6.94 13.87 -7.88
CA VAL A 11 6.60 15.13 -7.21
C VAL A 11 5.12 15.48 -7.39
N ILE A 12 4.59 15.31 -8.62
CA ILE A 12 3.19 15.58 -8.93
C ILE A 12 2.30 14.54 -8.24
N PHE A 13 2.72 13.26 -8.30
CA PHE A 13 2.07 12.16 -7.61
C PHE A 13 1.92 12.47 -6.12
N LYS A 14 3.03 12.74 -5.42
CA LYS A 14 3.00 13.05 -3.99
C LYS A 14 2.13 14.26 -3.67
N LYS A 15 2.19 15.34 -4.45
CA LYS A 15 1.35 16.53 -4.25
C LYS A 15 -0.14 16.28 -4.47
N ALA A 16 -0.50 15.40 -5.41
CA ALA A 16 -1.89 15.07 -5.68
C ALA A 16 -2.45 14.15 -4.59
N PHE A 17 -1.77 13.04 -4.35
CA PHE A 17 -2.23 12.00 -3.42
C PHE A 17 -1.94 12.32 -1.94
N SER A 18 -1.20 13.39 -1.62
CA SER A 18 -1.16 13.91 -0.25
C SER A 18 -2.46 14.60 0.17
N LYS A 19 -3.38 14.90 -0.77
CA LYS A 19 -4.69 15.47 -0.45
C LYS A 19 -5.62 14.36 0.07
N PRO A 20 -6.18 14.45 1.29
CA PRO A 20 -6.97 13.37 1.88
C PRO A 20 -8.13 12.87 1.00
N HIS A 21 -8.88 13.75 0.36
CA HIS A 21 -10.00 13.32 -0.50
C HIS A 21 -9.55 12.54 -1.75
N ILE A 22 -8.40 12.89 -2.35
CA ILE A 22 -7.83 12.17 -3.50
C ILE A 22 -7.32 10.81 -3.03
N PHE A 23 -6.61 10.77 -1.90
CA PHE A 23 -6.13 9.53 -1.29
C PHE A 23 -7.29 8.58 -0.96
N LYS A 24 -8.35 9.09 -0.29
CA LYS A 24 -9.56 8.32 0.04
C LYS A 24 -10.21 7.73 -1.22
N ALA A 25 -10.41 8.54 -2.25
CA ALA A 25 -11.01 8.07 -3.51
C ALA A 25 -10.14 6.97 -4.16
N PHE A 26 -8.83 7.18 -4.22
CA PHE A 26 -7.90 6.20 -4.77
C PHE A 26 -7.92 4.87 -3.99
N VAL A 27 -7.92 4.92 -2.67
CA VAL A 27 -8.01 3.72 -1.83
C VAL A 27 -9.35 3.01 -2.03
N LYS A 28 -10.45 3.76 -2.12
CA LYS A 28 -11.77 3.19 -2.40
C LYS A 28 -11.79 2.46 -3.75
N ASP A 29 -11.25 3.06 -4.79
CA ASP A 29 -11.26 2.48 -6.15
C ASP A 29 -10.47 1.17 -6.25
N PHE A 30 -9.34 1.05 -5.55
CA PHE A 30 -8.44 -0.12 -5.68
C PHE A 30 -8.59 -1.16 -4.58
N LEU A 31 -9.02 -0.78 -3.38
CA LEU A 31 -9.13 -1.67 -2.23
C LEU A 31 -10.56 -1.92 -1.79
N ASP A 32 -11.53 -1.14 -2.28
CA ASP A 32 -12.93 -1.12 -1.82
C ASP A 32 -13.03 -0.82 -0.32
N ILE A 33 -12.23 0.16 0.14
CA ILE A 33 -12.15 0.58 1.54
C ILE A 33 -12.46 2.07 1.64
N GLU A 34 -13.41 2.41 2.48
CA GLU A 34 -13.66 3.81 2.87
C GLU A 34 -12.78 4.17 4.06
N LEU A 35 -11.92 5.17 3.87
CA LEU A 35 -11.01 5.67 4.91
C LEU A 35 -11.55 6.93 5.58
N ASP A 36 -11.48 6.95 6.91
CA ASP A 36 -11.71 8.11 7.76
C ASP A 36 -10.36 8.71 8.21
N ILE A 37 -9.80 9.56 7.36
CA ILE A 37 -8.50 10.22 7.56
C ILE A 37 -8.59 11.73 7.32
N ASP A 38 -7.87 12.51 8.11
CA ASP A 38 -7.78 13.97 7.95
C ASP A 38 -6.46 14.43 7.34
N LYS A 39 -5.44 13.55 7.35
CA LYS A 39 -4.09 13.84 6.87
C LYS A 39 -3.49 12.63 6.16
N VAL A 40 -2.61 12.93 5.20
CA VAL A 40 -1.71 11.96 4.58
C VAL A 40 -0.29 12.42 4.91
N GLU A 41 0.45 11.59 5.63
CA GLU A 41 1.85 11.82 5.98
C GLU A 41 2.74 11.44 4.79
N THR A 42 3.86 12.15 4.61
CA THR A 42 4.83 11.85 3.56
C THR A 42 6.18 11.51 4.18
N LYS A 43 6.89 10.54 3.60
CA LYS A 43 8.22 10.09 4.06
C LYS A 43 8.23 9.59 5.50
N LYS A 44 7.15 8.94 5.95
CA LYS A 44 7.11 8.31 7.27
C LYS A 44 8.13 7.18 7.32
N ALA A 45 8.85 7.05 8.43
CA ALA A 45 9.76 5.95 8.70
C ALA A 45 9.46 5.40 10.10
N PHE A 46 9.82 4.14 10.34
CA PHE A 46 9.73 3.55 11.67
C PHE A 46 10.90 4.03 12.55
N SER A 47 10.61 4.25 13.84
CA SER A 47 11.61 4.64 14.83
C SER A 47 11.33 3.88 16.13
N PRO A 48 12.16 2.89 16.51
CA PRO A 48 13.39 2.45 15.82
C PRO A 48 13.11 1.77 14.48
N ALA A 49 14.14 1.63 13.64
CA ALA A 49 14.02 0.84 12.42
C ALA A 49 13.73 -0.64 12.74
N ILE A 50 12.91 -1.29 11.92
CA ILE A 50 12.57 -2.70 12.09
C ILE A 50 13.58 -3.54 11.30
N GLY A 51 14.38 -4.33 12.03
CA GLY A 51 15.49 -5.09 11.46
C GLY A 51 16.55 -4.17 10.84
N HIS A 52 17.10 -4.57 9.68
CA HIS A 52 18.12 -3.81 8.93
C HIS A 52 17.54 -3.00 7.76
N VAL A 53 16.24 -2.69 7.80
CA VAL A 53 15.54 -2.06 6.67
C VAL A 53 15.04 -0.68 7.06
N ASP A 54 15.62 0.36 6.46
CA ASP A 54 15.08 1.74 6.52
C ASP A 54 13.86 1.85 5.61
N SER A 55 12.70 1.44 6.13
CA SER A 55 11.42 1.50 5.44
C SER A 55 10.91 2.94 5.44
N ARG A 56 10.87 3.57 4.26
CA ARG A 56 10.32 4.92 4.08
C ARG A 56 9.08 4.89 3.21
N PHE A 57 7.99 5.41 3.74
CA PHE A 57 6.70 5.46 3.07
C PHE A 57 6.50 6.78 2.34
N ASP A 58 6.32 6.73 1.03
CA ASP A 58 6.12 7.94 0.21
C ASP A 58 4.86 8.69 0.64
N LEU A 59 3.75 7.98 0.77
CA LEU A 59 2.48 8.44 1.33
C LEU A 59 1.99 7.42 2.35
N PHE A 60 1.61 7.89 3.52
CA PHE A 60 1.13 7.06 4.63
C PHE A 60 -0.14 7.70 5.20
N ALA A 61 -1.18 6.91 5.37
CA ALA A 61 -2.37 7.33 6.08
C ALA A 61 -2.80 6.27 7.09
N GLU A 62 -3.27 6.74 8.25
CA GLU A 62 -3.80 5.89 9.30
C GLU A 62 -5.22 6.36 9.64
N ASP A 63 -6.18 5.50 9.36
CA ASP A 63 -7.54 5.59 9.85
C ASP A 63 -7.59 4.96 11.24
N LYS A 64 -7.61 5.82 12.27
CA LYS A 64 -7.62 5.39 13.67
C LYS A 64 -8.96 4.76 14.07
N LYS A 65 -10.05 5.15 13.40
CA LYS A 65 -11.42 4.70 13.73
C LYS A 65 -11.62 3.26 13.28
N HIS A 66 -11.23 2.94 12.05
CA HIS A 66 -11.35 1.60 11.50
C HIS A 66 -10.05 0.79 11.63
N ARG A 67 -9.07 1.33 12.37
CA ARG A 67 -7.73 0.76 12.56
C ARG A 67 -7.17 0.27 11.24
N THR A 68 -7.01 1.16 10.27
CA THR A 68 -6.51 0.81 8.93
C THR A 68 -5.33 1.69 8.56
N ILE A 69 -4.24 1.08 8.14
CA ILE A 69 -3.07 1.76 7.57
C ILE A 69 -3.07 1.52 6.07
N VAL A 70 -2.91 2.60 5.32
CA VAL A 70 -2.62 2.50 3.89
C VAL A 70 -1.34 3.24 3.56
N ASP A 71 -0.41 2.55 2.92
CA ASP A 71 0.78 3.16 2.36
C ASP A 71 0.78 3.09 0.82
N ILE A 72 1.25 4.16 0.19
CA ILE A 72 1.38 4.24 -1.26
C ILE A 72 2.82 4.58 -1.62
N GLN A 73 3.39 3.79 -2.53
CA GLN A 73 4.79 3.87 -2.95
C GLN A 73 4.90 4.18 -4.43
N HIS A 74 5.82 5.06 -4.83
CA HIS A 74 5.95 5.48 -6.22
C HIS A 74 7.39 5.28 -6.71
N VAL A 75 7.65 4.23 -7.49
CA VAL A 75 8.99 3.64 -7.61
C VAL A 75 9.37 3.14 -9.01
N ARG A 76 10.68 3.00 -9.25
CA ARG A 76 11.27 2.39 -10.45
C ARG A 76 12.44 1.47 -10.07
N ASN A 77 12.18 0.49 -9.20
CA ASN A 77 13.19 -0.47 -8.76
C ASN A 77 12.92 -1.83 -9.41
N THR A 78 13.98 -2.53 -9.82
CA THR A 78 13.88 -3.88 -10.40
C THR A 78 13.48 -4.92 -9.35
N ASP A 79 13.77 -4.65 -8.08
CA ASP A 79 13.47 -5.51 -6.92
C ASP A 79 12.13 -5.19 -6.24
N HIS A 80 11.27 -4.37 -6.86
CA HIS A 80 10.06 -3.81 -6.23
C HIS A 80 9.15 -4.87 -5.58
N TYR A 81 8.95 -6.03 -6.19
CA TYR A 81 8.16 -7.11 -5.58
C TYR A 81 8.71 -7.51 -4.20
N HIS A 82 9.99 -7.87 -4.13
CA HIS A 82 10.62 -8.26 -2.87
C HIS A 82 10.70 -7.09 -1.89
N ARG A 83 11.16 -5.93 -2.35
CA ARG A 83 11.37 -4.75 -1.50
C ARG A 83 10.10 -4.34 -0.76
N PHE A 84 8.98 -4.19 -1.48
CA PHE A 84 7.74 -3.73 -0.86
C PHE A 84 6.99 -4.82 -0.11
N LEU A 85 7.23 -6.10 -0.43
CA LEU A 85 6.81 -7.19 0.45
C LEU A 85 7.51 -7.09 1.82
N HIS A 86 8.82 -6.82 1.86
CA HIS A 86 9.54 -6.65 3.12
C HIS A 86 9.04 -5.44 3.91
N TYR A 87 8.76 -4.31 3.24
CA TYR A 87 8.20 -3.13 3.90
C TYR A 87 6.81 -3.41 4.47
N HIS A 88 5.97 -4.13 3.74
CA HIS A 88 4.66 -4.57 4.22
C HIS A 88 4.79 -5.45 5.46
N CYS A 89 5.68 -6.44 5.44
CA CYS A 89 5.95 -7.29 6.60
C CYS A 89 6.50 -6.51 7.80
N ALA A 90 7.37 -5.52 7.58
CA ALA A 90 7.84 -4.64 8.65
C ALA A 90 6.66 -3.86 9.28
N ALA A 91 5.74 -3.34 8.45
CA ALA A 91 4.54 -2.68 8.93
C ALA A 91 3.60 -3.61 9.73
N LEU A 92 3.53 -4.91 9.39
CA LEU A 92 2.81 -5.91 10.18
C LEU A 92 3.48 -6.18 11.53
N LEU A 93 4.81 -6.32 11.53
CA LEU A 93 5.58 -6.57 12.76
C LEU A 93 5.45 -5.42 13.76
N GLU A 94 5.43 -4.18 13.29
CA GLU A 94 5.24 -3.00 14.14
C GLU A 94 3.92 -3.02 14.92
N GLN A 95 2.90 -3.74 14.42
CA GLN A 95 1.61 -3.82 15.08
C GLN A 95 1.60 -4.73 16.30
N VAL A 96 2.51 -5.71 16.35
CA VAL A 96 2.55 -6.70 17.41
C VAL A 96 3.36 -6.14 18.57
N VAL A 97 2.65 -5.49 19.50
CA VAL A 97 3.28 -4.81 20.65
C VAL A 97 3.84 -5.82 21.66
N ASN A 98 3.24 -7.01 21.78
CA ASN A 98 3.72 -8.06 22.69
C ASN A 98 3.26 -9.46 22.25
N SER A 99 3.95 -10.48 22.77
CA SER A 99 3.74 -11.89 22.42
C SER A 99 2.46 -12.51 23.00
N LYS A 100 1.66 -11.77 23.79
CA LYS A 100 0.42 -12.30 24.38
C LYS A 100 -0.77 -12.24 23.43
N ASP A 101 -0.73 -11.37 22.41
CA ASP A 101 -1.77 -11.30 21.39
C ASP A 101 -1.20 -10.91 20.02
N TYR A 102 -1.21 -11.88 19.10
CA TYR A 102 -0.76 -11.73 17.72
C TYR A 102 -1.89 -11.34 16.75
N ARG A 103 -3.06 -10.94 17.27
CA ARG A 103 -4.21 -10.54 16.46
C ARG A 103 -4.46 -9.04 16.57
N PRO A 104 -3.56 -8.18 16.05
CA PRO A 104 -3.83 -6.76 16.02
C PRO A 104 -5.09 -6.53 15.17
N GLN A 105 -6.05 -5.76 15.68
CA GLN A 105 -7.22 -5.40 14.85
C GLN A 105 -6.87 -4.39 13.74
N LEU A 106 -5.60 -3.95 13.68
CA LEU A 106 -5.10 -2.98 12.73
C LEU A 106 -4.85 -3.64 11.37
N LYS A 107 -5.52 -3.17 10.32
CA LYS A 107 -5.39 -3.70 8.97
C LYS A 107 -4.34 -2.90 8.18
N VAL A 108 -3.26 -3.54 7.74
CA VAL A 108 -2.30 -2.94 6.78
C VAL A 108 -2.71 -3.23 5.35
N PHE A 109 -2.71 -2.19 4.52
CA PHE A 109 -2.77 -2.29 3.08
C PHE A 109 -1.62 -1.49 2.46
N THR A 110 -1.00 -2.05 1.42
CA THR A 110 0.06 -1.36 0.68
C THR A 110 -0.31 -1.29 -0.79
N ILE A 111 -0.16 -0.12 -1.41
CA ILE A 111 -0.33 0.07 -2.86
C ILE A 111 0.98 0.59 -3.45
N VAL A 112 1.62 -0.22 -4.29
CA VAL A 112 2.85 0.15 -5.00
C VAL A 112 2.49 0.58 -6.41
N VAL A 113 2.66 1.86 -6.72
CA VAL A 113 2.48 2.42 -8.07
C VAL A 113 3.83 2.40 -8.81
N LEU A 114 3.87 1.64 -9.90
CA LEU A 114 5.05 1.49 -10.74
C LEU A 114 5.10 2.57 -11.83
N ASN A 115 6.21 3.29 -11.91
CA ASN A 115 6.35 4.41 -12.85
C ASN A 115 6.74 3.97 -14.26
N SER A 116 7.12 2.70 -14.39
CA SER A 116 7.46 2.04 -15.64
C SER A 116 6.63 0.78 -15.80
N GLY A 117 6.60 0.27 -17.03
CA GLY A 117 6.05 -1.06 -17.29
C GLY A 117 6.82 -2.10 -16.46
N ASP A 118 6.10 -3.11 -16.00
CA ASP A 118 6.72 -4.29 -15.41
C ASP A 118 6.93 -5.37 -16.47
N ARG A 119 7.89 -6.28 -16.24
CA ARG A 119 8.21 -7.39 -17.15
C ARG A 119 7.02 -8.30 -17.40
N HIS A 120 6.09 -8.39 -16.44
CA HIS A 120 4.92 -9.26 -16.53
C HIS A 120 3.78 -8.66 -17.38
N LYS A 121 3.88 -7.37 -17.77
CA LYS A 121 2.89 -6.69 -18.64
C LYS A 121 1.43 -6.80 -18.15
N VAL A 122 1.23 -6.91 -16.84
CA VAL A 122 -0.09 -6.82 -16.18
C VAL A 122 -0.30 -5.41 -15.62
N ASP A 123 -1.53 -4.92 -15.68
CA ASP A 123 -1.94 -3.63 -15.13
C ASP A 123 -1.99 -3.63 -13.60
N MET A 124 -2.38 -4.76 -13.00
CA MET A 124 -2.44 -4.94 -11.56
C MET A 124 -2.00 -6.35 -11.14
N ALA A 125 -1.21 -6.42 -10.07
CA ALA A 125 -0.93 -7.65 -9.33
C ALA A 125 -1.28 -7.46 -7.85
N LYS A 126 -1.69 -8.53 -7.16
CA LYS A 126 -2.01 -8.47 -5.73
C LYS A 126 -1.45 -9.67 -4.97
N ILE A 127 -1.04 -9.42 -3.74
CA ILE A 127 -0.83 -10.43 -2.71
C ILE A 127 -1.97 -10.29 -1.70
N ASN A 128 -2.69 -11.39 -1.46
CA ASN A 128 -3.69 -11.48 -0.41
C ASN A 128 -3.15 -12.41 0.68
N PHE A 129 -3.07 -11.90 1.91
CA PHE A 129 -2.56 -12.68 3.05
C PHE A 129 -3.63 -13.55 3.70
N ASP A 130 -4.90 -13.41 3.30
CA ASP A 130 -5.97 -14.27 3.78
C ASP A 130 -5.75 -15.72 3.32
N PRO A 131 -5.65 -16.69 4.25
CA PRO A 131 -5.44 -18.08 3.87
C PRO A 131 -6.57 -18.60 2.98
N GLN A 132 -6.21 -19.53 2.10
CA GLN A 132 -7.17 -20.23 1.26
C GLN A 132 -7.18 -21.71 1.61
N ASP A 133 -8.37 -22.31 1.57
CA ASP A 133 -8.47 -23.77 1.54
C ASP A 133 -8.00 -24.33 0.19
N ARG A 134 -7.91 -25.66 0.08
CA ARG A 134 -7.52 -26.35 -1.16
C ARG A 134 -8.46 -26.10 -2.36
N HIS A 135 -9.62 -25.46 -2.13
CA HIS A 135 -10.61 -25.11 -3.14
C HIS A 135 -10.55 -23.62 -3.52
N GLY A 136 -9.55 -22.88 -3.02
CA GLY A 136 -9.38 -21.45 -3.28
C GLY A 136 -10.34 -20.56 -2.48
N ARG A 137 -11.07 -21.10 -1.50
CA ARG A 137 -11.98 -20.32 -0.65
C ARG A 137 -11.19 -19.66 0.47
N PHE A 138 -11.35 -18.35 0.59
CA PHE A 138 -10.73 -17.53 1.61
C PHE A 138 -11.32 -17.81 3.01
N LEU A 139 -10.45 -17.93 4.02
CA LEU A 139 -10.86 -18.17 5.41
C LEU A 139 -11.37 -16.92 6.13
N LYS A 140 -11.11 -15.72 5.60
CA LYS A 140 -11.52 -14.41 6.15
C LYS A 140 -10.91 -14.11 7.52
N GLU A 141 -9.70 -14.61 7.77
CA GLU A 141 -8.98 -14.41 9.02
C GLU A 141 -8.03 -13.20 8.95
N ILE A 142 -7.42 -12.96 7.78
CA ILE A 142 -6.40 -11.92 7.61
C ILE A 142 -6.82 -10.96 6.51
N SER A 143 -6.97 -9.68 6.84
CA SER A 143 -7.43 -8.67 5.88
C SER A 143 -6.32 -7.98 5.08
N HIS A 144 -5.04 -8.27 5.36
CA HIS A 144 -3.91 -7.56 4.75
C HIS A 144 -3.78 -7.83 3.25
N LYS A 145 -3.50 -6.77 2.49
CA LYS A 145 -3.26 -6.88 1.05
C LYS A 145 -2.11 -5.96 0.61
N LEU A 146 -1.38 -6.42 -0.39
CA LEU A 146 -0.34 -5.66 -1.07
C LEU A 146 -0.64 -5.66 -2.57
N LEU A 147 -0.85 -4.48 -3.13
CA LEU A 147 -1.20 -4.27 -4.54
C LEU A 147 -0.02 -3.63 -5.27
N TYR A 148 0.22 -4.07 -6.50
CA TYR A 148 1.14 -3.46 -7.43
C TYR A 148 0.34 -2.98 -8.64
N LEU A 149 0.36 -1.67 -8.88
CA LEU A 149 -0.34 -1.02 -9.98
C LEU A 149 0.68 -0.59 -11.02
N CYS A 150 0.39 -0.88 -12.29
CA CYS A 150 1.20 -0.47 -13.43
C CYS A 150 0.38 0.39 -14.41
N PRO A 151 0.21 1.70 -14.13
CA PRO A 151 -0.63 2.59 -14.93
C PRO A 151 -0.21 2.71 -16.40
N LYS A 152 1.04 2.37 -16.73
CA LYS A 152 1.54 2.44 -18.11
C LYS A 152 0.78 1.47 -19.04
N ILE A 153 0.26 0.37 -18.51
CA ILE A 153 -0.39 -0.67 -19.29
C ILE A 153 -1.87 -0.35 -19.53
N CYS A 154 -2.53 0.36 -18.61
CA CYS A 154 -3.93 0.79 -18.73
C CYS A 154 -4.17 1.88 -19.80
N ASN A 155 -3.15 2.64 -20.19
CA ASN A 155 -3.27 3.73 -21.18
C ASN A 155 -3.08 3.24 -22.63
N ARG A 156 -3.54 2.04 -22.96
CA ARG A 156 -3.57 1.51 -24.34
C ARG A 156 -4.99 1.38 -24.83
#